data_AF-A0A3G8JIB7-F1
#
_entry.id   AF-A0A3G8JIB7-F1
#
_cell.length_a   1.000
_cell.length_b   1.000
_cell.length_c   1.000
_cell.angle_alpha   90.00
_cell.angle_beta   90.00
_cell.angle_gamma   90.00
#
_symmetry.space_group_name_H-M   'P 1'
#
loop_
_entity.id
_entity.type
_entity.pdbx_description
1 polymer ?
#
loop_
_entity_poly.entity_id
_entity_poly.type
_entity_poly.pdbx_seq_one_letter_code
_entity_poly.pdbx_strand_id
1 'polypeptide(L)' 'MSENATDAAPAAPFLRIVRGNPSDDDVAVLVSLVAAASGSSDGGHTETGPRDDWGRAEDRLRPVWGAPTSFTNLRW' A
#
# COMPACT_ATOMS: atom_id res chain seq x y z
N MET A 1 20.40 15.67 33.84
CA MET A 1 19.35 15.39 32.86
C MET A 1 19.85 15.93 31.53
N SER A 2 20.63 15.12 30.81
CA SER A 2 21.24 15.54 29.55
C SER A 2 20.35 15.06 28.41
N GLU A 3 19.97 15.99 27.56
CA GLU A 3 18.98 15.87 26.49
C GLU A 3 19.57 15.07 25.32
N ASN A 4 18.83 14.08 24.83
CA ASN A 4 19.18 13.31 23.64
C ASN A 4 18.57 14.00 22.42
N ALA A 5 19.27 14.97 21.86
CA ALA A 5 18.96 15.50 20.54
C ALA A 5 19.63 14.60 19.50
N THR A 6 18.86 13.68 18.92
CA THR A 6 19.25 12.97 17.71
C THR A 6 19.37 14.00 16.59
N ASP A 7 20.61 14.43 16.34
CA ASP A 7 21.01 15.22 15.17
C ASP A 7 21.01 14.29 13.94
N ALA A 8 19.82 13.85 13.53
CA ALA A 8 19.64 13.17 12.26
C ALA A 8 19.64 14.25 11.18
N ALA A 9 20.65 14.22 10.30
CA ALA A 9 20.70 15.08 9.14
C ALA A 9 19.36 15.02 8.38
N PRO A 10 18.76 16.17 8.01
CA PRO A 10 17.46 16.19 7.36
C PRO A 10 17.53 15.38 6.06
N ALA A 11 16.62 14.41 5.94
CA ALA A 11 16.49 13.63 4.72
C ALA A 11 16.26 14.56 3.52
N ALA A 12 16.78 14.18 2.35
CA ALA A 12 16.58 14.95 1.14
C ALA A 12 15.06 15.13 0.86
N PRO A 13 14.64 16.31 0.41
CA PRO A 13 13.22 16.59 0.19
C PRO A 13 12.67 15.72 -0.95
N PHE A 14 11.44 15.21 -0.77
CA PHE A 14 10.76 14.37 -1.76
C PHE A 14 10.51 15.11 -3.09
N LEU A 15 10.19 16.41 -3.03
CA LEU A 15 9.93 17.26 -4.18
C LEU A 15 10.76 18.55 -4.05
N ARG A 16 11.40 19.00 -5.14
CA ARG A 16 12.12 20.28 -5.19
C ARG A 16 11.67 21.13 -6.37
N ILE A 17 11.22 22.35 -6.08
CA ILE A 17 10.88 23.35 -7.09
C ILE A 17 12.18 23.97 -7.62
N VAL A 18 12.42 23.86 -8.93
CA VAL A 18 13.67 24.35 -9.56
C VAL A 18 13.59 25.83 -9.92
N ARG A 19 12.39 26.36 -10.19
CA ARG A 19 12.18 27.75 -10.61
C ARG A 19 10.75 28.21 -10.28
N GLY A 20 10.60 29.50 -10.01
CA GLY A 20 9.33 30.15 -9.74
C GLY A 20 9.00 30.19 -8.25
N ASN A 21 8.04 31.03 -7.88
CA ASN A 21 7.47 31.08 -6.54
C ASN A 21 5.99 30.70 -6.66
N PRO A 22 5.62 29.43 -6.40
CA PRO A 22 4.23 29.01 -6.52
C PRO A 22 3.36 29.79 -5.55
N SER A 23 2.13 30.10 -5.97
CA SER A 23 1.11 30.62 -5.07
C SER A 23 0.57 29.50 -4.17
N ASP A 24 -0.19 29.86 -3.13
CA ASP A 24 -0.80 28.87 -2.23
C ASP A 24 -1.74 27.90 -2.98
N ASP A 25 -2.43 28.40 -4.01
CA ASP A 25 -3.27 27.58 -4.90
C ASP A 25 -2.44 26.56 -5.69
N ASP A 26 -1.29 26.96 -6.23
CA ASP A 26 -0.39 26.06 -6.96
C ASP A 26 0.16 24.96 -6.04
N VAL A 27 0.50 25.31 -4.80
CA VAL A 27 0.95 24.33 -3.80
C VAL A 27 -0.14 23.32 -3.50
N ALA A 28 -1.39 23.75 -3.32
CA ALA A 28 -2.52 22.85 -3.10
C ALA A 28 -2.70 21.86 -4.26
N VAL A 29 -2.56 22.33 -5.50
CA VAL A 29 -2.63 21.47 -6.70
C VAL A 29 -1.49 20.45 -6.72
N LEU A 30 -0.25 20.87 -6.46
CA LEU A 30 0.91 19.97 -6.43
C LEU A 30 0.79 18.89 -5.36
N VAL A 31 0.36 19.25 -4.15
CA VAL A 31 0.13 18.30 -3.06
C VAL A 31 -0.97 17.31 -3.42
N SER A 32 -2.08 17.80 -3.97
CA SER A 32 -3.20 16.95 -4.39
C SER A 32 -2.80 15.95 -5.46
N LEU A 33 -2.00 16.38 -6.44
CA LEU A 33 -1.47 15.52 -7.50
C LEU A 33 -0.57 14.41 -6.92
N VAL A 34 0.36 14.78 -6.04
CA VAL A 34 1.26 13.80 -5.39
C VAL A 34 0.46 12.82 -4.54
N ALA A 35 -0.52 13.30 -3.77
CA ALA A 35 -1.40 12.45 -2.96
C ALA A 35 -2.21 11.48 -3.85
N ALA A 36 -2.78 11.96 -4.94
CA ALA A 36 -3.52 11.12 -5.90
C ALA A 36 -2.61 10.08 -6.58
N ALA A 37 -1.38 10.46 -6.96
CA ALA A 37 -0.40 9.53 -7.50
C ALA A 37 0.02 8.47 -6.46
N SER A 38 0.16 8.87 -5.19
CA SER A 38 0.48 7.94 -4.09
C SER A 38 -0.68 7.00 -3.74
N GLY A 39 -1.92 7.46 -3.82
CA GLY A 39 -3.12 6.62 -3.62
C GLY A 39 -3.39 5.71 -4.81
N SER A 40 -3.01 6.13 -6.02
CA SER A 40 -3.03 5.27 -7.21
C SER A 40 -1.92 4.22 -7.21
N SER A 41 -0.94 4.37 -6.31
CA SER A 41 0.05 3.34 -6.00
C SER A 41 -0.38 2.48 -4.81
N ASP A 42 -1.69 2.29 -4.64
CA ASP A 42 -2.24 1.12 -3.95
C ASP A 42 -1.55 -0.12 -4.50
N GLY A 43 -0.64 -0.65 -3.68
CA GLY A 43 0.21 -1.81 -3.87
C GLY A 43 0.24 -2.32 -5.30
N GLY A 44 1.11 -1.74 -6.15
CA GLY A 44 1.43 -2.30 -7.46
C GLY A 44 1.55 -3.80 -7.26
N HIS A 45 0.64 -4.56 -7.91
CA HIS A 45 0.11 -5.82 -7.40
C HIS A 45 1.20 -6.50 -6.60
N THR A 46 1.12 -6.46 -5.25
CA THR A 46 1.94 -7.41 -4.51
C THR A 46 1.53 -8.71 -5.14
N GLU A 47 2.47 -9.38 -5.81
CA GLU A 47 2.28 -10.72 -6.34
C GLU A 47 2.11 -11.60 -5.09
N THR A 48 0.96 -11.41 -4.47
CA THR A 48 0.34 -12.31 -3.54
C THR A 48 0.14 -13.46 -4.49
N GLY A 49 1.01 -14.46 -4.39
CA GLY A 49 1.05 -15.57 -5.33
C GLY A 49 -0.29 -16.30 -5.37
N PRO A 50 -0.31 -17.59 -5.72
CA PRO A 50 -1.53 -18.36 -5.61
C PRO A 50 -2.20 -18.12 -4.24
N ARG A 51 -3.50 -17.80 -4.27
CA ARG A 51 -4.28 -17.47 -3.07
C ARG A 51 -4.07 -18.57 -2.02
N ASP A 52 -3.56 -18.20 -0.85
CA ASP A 52 -3.42 -19.16 0.24
C ASP A 52 -4.82 -19.50 0.79
N ASP A 53 -5.28 -20.69 0.42
CA ASP A 53 -6.53 -21.27 0.88
C ASP A 53 -6.29 -22.20 2.09
N TRP A 54 -5.07 -22.35 2.59
CA TRP A 54 -4.79 -23.21 3.75
C TRP A 54 -5.22 -22.57 5.06
N GLY A 55 -5.99 -23.31 5.86
CA GLY A 55 -6.27 -22.95 7.25
C GLY A 55 -7.32 -21.86 7.46
N ARG A 56 -8.22 -21.64 6.50
CA ARG A 56 -9.31 -20.67 6.68
C ARG A 56 -10.23 -21.04 7.83
N ALA A 57 -10.71 -20.04 8.55
CA ALA A 57 -11.64 -20.24 9.65
C ALA A 57 -12.95 -20.90 9.16
N GLU A 58 -13.38 -20.57 7.94
CA GLU A 58 -14.55 -21.16 7.31
C GLU A 58 -14.37 -22.67 7.01
N ASP A 59 -13.15 -23.12 6.70
CA ASP A 59 -12.88 -24.54 6.40
C ASP A 59 -13.08 -25.45 7.62
N ARG A 60 -12.96 -24.90 8.83
CA ARG A 60 -13.25 -25.64 10.08
C ARG A 60 -14.74 -25.95 10.26
N LEU A 61 -15.60 -25.19 9.60
CA LEU A 61 -17.05 -25.24 9.78
C LEU A 61 -17.76 -25.96 8.64
N ARG A 62 -17.04 -26.30 7.55
CA ARG A 62 -17.62 -27.03 6.42
C ARG A 62 -17.51 -28.54 6.66
N PRO A 63 -18.59 -29.32 6.49
CA PRO A 63 -18.45 -30.76 6.33
C PRO A 63 -17.56 -31.00 5.12
N VAL A 64 -16.53 -31.85 5.25
CA VAL A 64 -15.57 -32.16 4.18
C VAL A 64 -16.34 -32.46 2.90
N TRP A 65 -16.33 -31.49 1.98
CA TRP A 65 -16.98 -31.62 0.69
C TRP A 65 -15.94 -31.35 -0.39
N GLY A 66 -15.56 -32.44 -1.06
CA GLY A 66 -14.56 -32.45 -2.11
C GLY A 66 -13.79 -33.76 -2.09
N ALA A 67 -13.71 -34.43 -3.24
CA ALA A 67 -12.78 -35.53 -3.43
C ALA A 67 -11.38 -34.92 -3.70
N PRO A 68 -10.27 -35.65 -3.50
CA PRO A 68 -8.92 -35.15 -3.78
C PRO A 68 -8.69 -34.65 -5.22
N THR A 69 -9.64 -34.95 -6.12
CA THR A 69 -9.62 -34.61 -7.55
C THR A 69 -10.60 -33.49 -7.93
N SER A 70 -11.30 -32.87 -6.98
CA SER A 70 -12.25 -31.79 -7.30
C SER A 70 -11.65 -30.40 -7.08
N PHE A 71 -11.69 -29.56 -8.11
CA PHE A 71 -11.39 -28.13 -8.01
C PHE A 71 -12.70 -27.34 -7.93
N THR A 72 -12.88 -26.55 -6.87
CA THR A 72 -14.04 -25.66 -6.77
C THR A 72 -13.75 -24.40 -7.56
N ASN A 73 -14.54 -24.16 -8.60
CA ASN A 73 -14.43 -22.94 -9.42
C ASN A 73 -15.08 -21.77 -8.66
N LEU A 74 -14.37 -21.22 -7.68
CA LEU A 74 -14.82 -20.02 -6.96
C LEU A 74 -14.57 -18.82 -7.84
N ARG A 75 -15.66 -18.26 -8.39
CA ARG A 75 -15.63 -16.97 -9.05
C ARG A 75 -15.72 -15.91 -7.95
N TRP A 76 -14.58 -15.25 -7.73
CA TRP A 76 -14.34 -14.03 -6.96
C TRP A 76 -14.78 -14.02 -5.48
#